data_AF-A0A183D767-F1
#
_entry.id   AF-A0A183D767-F1
#
_cell.length_a   1.000
_cell.length_b   1.000
_cell.length_c   1.000
_cell.angle_alpha   90.00
_cell.angle_beta   90.00
_cell.angle_gamma   90.00
#
_symmetry.space_group_name_H-M   'P 1'
#
loop_
_entity.id
_entity.type
_entity.pdbx_description
1 polymer ?
#
loop_
_entity_poly.entity_id
_entity_poly.type
_entity_poly.pdbx_seq_one_letter_code
_entity_poly.pdbx_strand_id
1 'polypeptide(L)'
;MVKKALTTLMAKMSSYWSVLIRDTDHSDFVFYADRLIRLVIEEGLNRLPYTNVVVETPAGVPYEGIAFCRGNCGVSICRSGEAMEQALRQCCRSIRIGKML
;
A
#
# COMPACT_ATOMS: atom_id res chain seq x y z
N MET A 1 16.40 -2.14 -10.13
CA MET A 1 15.68 -3.13 -9.28
C MET A 1 14.21 -2.78 -9.09
N VAL A 2 13.88 -1.51 -8.83
CA VAL A 2 12.51 -0.95 -8.79
C VAL A 2 11.59 -1.35 -9.95
N LYS A 3 12.11 -1.26 -11.18
CA LYS A 3 11.35 -1.58 -12.40
C LYS A 3 10.91 -3.03 -12.43
N LYS A 4 11.71 -3.97 -11.90
CA LYS A 4 11.40 -5.42 -11.93
C LYS A 4 10.19 -5.75 -11.06
N ALA A 5 10.15 -5.28 -9.82
CA ALA A 5 8.99 -5.48 -8.93
C ALA A 5 7.73 -4.82 -9.49
N LEU A 6 7.85 -3.60 -10.03
CA LEU A 6 6.73 -2.90 -10.65
C LEU A 6 6.21 -3.63 -11.90
N THR A 7 7.10 -4.15 -12.75
CA THR A 7 6.70 -4.95 -13.93
C THR A 7 6.06 -6.28 -13.54
N THR A 8 6.52 -6.93 -12.46
CA THR A 8 5.90 -8.19 -11.99
C THR A 8 4.53 -7.94 -11.34
N LEU A 9 4.38 -6.83 -10.61
CA LEU A 9 3.09 -6.36 -10.09
C LEU A 9 2.15 -5.95 -11.21
N MET A 10 2.62 -5.18 -12.19
CA MET A 10 1.82 -4.82 -13.37
C MET A 10 1.45 -6.04 -14.21
N ALA A 11 2.33 -7.04 -14.32
CA ALA A 11 2.01 -8.31 -14.99
C ALA A 11 0.95 -9.13 -14.22
N LYS A 12 1.10 -9.28 -12.89
CA LYS A 12 0.08 -9.91 -12.04
C LYS A 12 -1.24 -9.14 -12.08
N MET A 13 -1.18 -7.81 -12.05
CA MET A 13 -2.32 -6.92 -12.14
C MET A 13 -2.99 -7.04 -13.51
N SER A 14 -2.23 -7.16 -14.61
CA SER A 14 -2.76 -7.42 -15.95
C SER A 14 -3.47 -8.79 -16.04
N SER A 15 -2.94 -9.83 -15.39
CA SER A 15 -3.58 -11.14 -15.31
C SER A 15 -4.85 -11.16 -14.45
N TYR A 16 -4.87 -10.45 -13.32
CA TYR A 16 -6.06 -10.33 -12.46
C TYR A 16 -7.12 -9.41 -13.10
N TRP A 17 -6.68 -8.32 -13.74
CA TRP A 17 -7.53 -7.34 -14.42
C TRP A 17 -8.25 -7.98 -15.62
N SER A 18 -7.57 -8.82 -16.40
CA SER A 18 -8.19 -9.52 -17.53
C SER A 18 -9.25 -10.56 -17.12
N VAL A 19 -9.20 -11.09 -15.88
CA VAL A 19 -10.23 -11.99 -15.33
C VAL A 19 -11.45 -11.22 -14.81
N LEU A 20 -11.29 -9.99 -14.33
CA LEU A 20 -12.38 -9.17 -13.77
C LEU A 20 -13.30 -8.47 -14.80
N ILE A 21 -12.88 -8.37 -16.07
CA ILE A 21 -13.45 -7.38 -17.01
C ILE A 21 -14.71 -7.84 -17.76
N ARG A 22 -15.16 -9.09 -17.66
CA ARG A 22 -16.27 -9.55 -18.52
C ARG A 22 -17.44 -10.31 -17.87
N ASP A 23 -17.25 -10.96 -16.72
CA ASP A 23 -18.32 -11.82 -16.15
C ASP A 23 -18.45 -11.74 -14.61
N THR A 24 -17.84 -10.75 -13.96
CA THR A 24 -17.77 -10.70 -12.49
C THR A 24 -18.81 -9.76 -11.89
N ASP A 25 -19.51 -10.22 -10.85
CA ASP A 25 -20.44 -9.39 -10.07
C ASP A 25 -19.70 -8.23 -9.39
N HIS A 26 -20.41 -7.11 -9.22
CA HIS A 26 -19.85 -5.88 -8.65
C HIS A 26 -19.26 -6.10 -7.24
N SER A 27 -19.86 -6.96 -6.42
CA SER A 27 -19.36 -7.29 -5.08
C SER A 27 -17.97 -7.92 -5.11
N ASP A 28 -17.76 -8.84 -6.04
CA ASP A 28 -16.49 -9.55 -6.20
C ASP A 28 -15.45 -8.59 -6.79
N PHE A 29 -15.85 -7.71 -7.70
CA PHE A 29 -14.97 -6.66 -8.22
C PHE A 29 -14.39 -5.80 -7.08
N VAL A 30 -15.25 -5.28 -6.20
CA VAL A 30 -14.83 -4.44 -5.07
C VAL A 30 -13.90 -5.22 -4.13
N PHE A 31 -14.23 -6.48 -3.83
CA PHE A 31 -13.43 -7.33 -2.94
C PHE A 31 -12.00 -7.57 -3.49
N TYR A 32 -11.88 -7.91 -4.77
CA TYR A 32 -10.57 -8.14 -5.39
C TYR A 32 -9.79 -6.84 -5.59
N ALA A 33 -10.46 -5.74 -5.93
CA ALA A 33 -9.85 -4.42 -6.07
C ALA A 33 -9.24 -3.94 -4.74
N ASP A 34 -9.98 -4.03 -3.63
CA ASP A 34 -9.48 -3.64 -2.30
C ASP A 34 -8.25 -4.45 -1.88
N ARG A 35 -8.26 -5.75 -2.17
CA ARG A 35 -7.13 -6.63 -1.87
C ARG A 35 -5.88 -6.27 -2.68
N LEU A 36 -6.07 -5.94 -3.95
CA LEU A 36 -4.98 -5.53 -4.83
C LEU A 36 -4.41 -4.17 -4.42
N ILE A 37 -5.27 -3.21 -4.06
CA ILE A 37 -4.86 -1.88 -3.57
C ILE A 37 -3.99 -2.01 -2.32
N ARG A 38 -4.34 -2.88 -1.36
CA ARG A 38 -3.51 -3.14 -0.17
C ARG A 38 -2.09 -3.59 -0.54
N LEU A 39 -1.95 -4.54 -1.46
CA LEU A 39 -0.64 -5.03 -1.92
C LEU A 39 0.17 -3.91 -2.58
N VAL A 40 -0.47 -3.08 -3.40
CA VAL A 40 0.18 -1.94 -4.05
C VAL A 40 0.66 -0.91 -3.03
N ILE A 41 -0.13 -0.65 -1.98
CA ILE A 41 0.23 0.29 -0.92
C ILE A 41 1.39 -0.23 -0.07
N GLU A 42 1.37 -1.48 0.36
CA GLU A 42 2.47 -2.09 1.13
C GLU A 42 3.80 -2.00 0.37
N GLU A 43 3.77 -2.31 -0.92
CA GLU A 43 4.95 -2.18 -1.79
C GLU A 43 5.37 -0.73 -2.01
N GLY A 44 4.42 0.21 -2.06
CA GLY A 44 4.70 1.63 -2.08
C GLY A 44 5.37 2.11 -0.80
N LEU A 45 4.91 1.64 0.36
CA LEU A 45 5.48 1.97 1.67
C LEU A 45 6.90 1.43 1.82
N ASN A 46 7.21 0.26 1.28
CA ASN A 46 8.56 -0.31 1.26
C ASN A 46 9.59 0.53 0.48
N ARG A 47 9.13 1.47 -0.36
CA ARG A 47 10.02 2.39 -1.10
C ARG A 47 10.26 3.70 -0.36
N LEU A 48 9.54 3.97 0.71
CA LEU A 48 9.73 5.18 1.50
C LEU A 48 11.01 5.09 2.34
N PRO A 49 11.63 6.24 2.65
CA PRO A 49 12.82 6.26 3.50
C PRO A 49 12.49 5.71 4.89
N TYR A 50 13.35 4.80 5.35
CA TYR A 50 13.32 4.19 6.68
C TYR A 50 14.62 4.51 7.43
N THR A 51 14.52 4.57 8.75
CA THR A 51 15.64 4.77 9.67
C THR A 51 15.77 3.53 10.55
N ASN A 52 17.00 3.05 10.75
CA ASN A 52 17.26 1.94 11.66
C ASN A 52 17.07 2.40 13.11
N VAL A 53 16.34 1.61 13.89
CA VAL A 53 16.08 1.88 15.30
C VAL A 53 16.32 0.60 16.08
N VAL A 54 17.17 0.69 17.10
CA VAL A 54 17.36 -0.41 18.06
C VAL A 54 16.25 -0.33 19.09
N VAL A 55 15.45 -1.39 19.20
CA VAL A 55 14.40 -1.51 20.21
C VAL A 55 14.79 -2.56 21.23
N GLU A 56 14.57 -2.28 22.50
CA GLU A 56 14.75 -3.27 23.56
C GLU A 56 13.52 -4.18 23.61
N THR A 57 13.74 -5.46 23.40
CA THR A 57 12.67 -6.45 23.58
C THR A 57 12.33 -6.60 25.07
N PRO A 58 11.11 -7.03 25.42
CA PRO A 58 10.75 -7.31 26.82
C PRO A 58 11.66 -8.37 27.49
N ALA A 59 12.41 -9.14 26.70
CA ALA A 59 13.41 -10.10 27.15
C ALA A 59 14.78 -9.46 27.47
N GLY A 60 14.94 -8.14 27.34
CA GLY A 60 16.19 -7.41 27.60
C GLY A 60 17.23 -7.53 26.49
N VAL A 61 16.86 -8.07 25.31
CA VAL A 61 17.76 -8.22 24.16
C VAL A 61 17.52 -7.06 23.18
N PRO A 62 18.56 -6.33 22.74
CA PRO A 62 18.43 -5.30 21.71
C PRO A 62 18.12 -5.95 20.36
N TYR A 63 17.13 -5.42 19.66
CA TYR A 63 16.74 -5.85 18.32
C TYR A 63 16.87 -4.68 17.34
N GLU A 64 17.62 -4.89 16.25
CA GLU A 64 17.74 -3.91 15.16
C GLU A 64 16.48 -3.94 14.30
N GLY A 65 15.60 -2.96 14.52
CA GLY A 65 14.40 -2.74 13.75
C GLY A 65 14.55 -1.59 12.75
N ILE A 66 13.48 -1.38 11.99
CA ILE A 66 13.32 -0.24 11.09
C ILE A 66 12.10 0.59 11.52
N ALA A 67 12.22 1.91 11.43
CA ALA A 67 11.13 2.84 11.64
C ALA A 67 10.95 3.75 10.42
N PHE A 68 9.72 4.02 10.04
CA PHE A 68 9.43 4.98 8.97
C PHE A 68 9.82 6.40 9.39
N CYS A 69 10.41 7.17 8.47
CA CYS A 69 10.66 8.59 8.69
C CYS A 69 9.35 9.35 8.93
N ARG A 70 9.33 10.24 9.93
CA ARG A 70 8.20 11.13 10.17
C ARG A 70 8.09 12.15 9.03
N GLY A 71 6.86 12.46 8.60
CA GLY A 71 6.59 13.49 7.59
C GLY A 71 5.84 13.01 6.35
N ASN A 72 5.60 11.71 6.20
CA ASN A 72 4.87 11.17 5.06
C ASN A 72 3.42 11.67 5.03
N CYS A 73 2.94 12.01 3.84
CA CYS A 73 1.55 12.35 3.57
C CYS A 73 1.06 11.57 2.36
N GLY A 74 -0.21 11.18 2.38
CA GLY A 74 -0.91 10.68 1.21
C GLY A 74 -1.59 11.84 0.50
N VAL A 75 -1.62 11.83 -0.82
CA VAL A 75 -2.49 12.71 -1.60
C VAL A 75 -3.41 11.83 -2.43
N SER A 76 -4.72 11.98 -2.22
CA SER A 76 -5.76 11.28 -2.97
C SER A 76 -6.29 12.21 -4.08
N ILE A 77 -6.38 11.69 -5.31
CA ILE A 77 -6.93 12.41 -6.46
C ILE A 77 -8.40 12.03 -6.58
N CYS A 78 -9.31 13.00 -6.47
CA CYS A 78 -10.74 12.73 -6.56
C CYS A 78 -11.16 12.37 -8.01
N ARG A 79 -12.08 11.43 -8.23
CA ARG A 79 -12.79 10.55 -7.25
C ARG A 79 -12.16 9.17 -7.09
N SER A 80 -11.37 8.72 -8.05
CA SER A 80 -10.82 7.35 -8.08
C SER A 80 -9.82 7.06 -6.96
N GLY A 81 -9.10 8.08 -6.47
CA GLY A 81 -8.14 7.95 -5.37
C GLY A 81 -8.78 7.66 -4.02
N GLU A 82 -10.07 7.96 -3.83
CA GLU A 82 -10.76 7.74 -2.55
C GLU A 82 -10.84 6.25 -2.19
N ALA A 83 -10.90 5.36 -3.19
CA ALA A 83 -10.85 3.90 -2.97
C ALA A 83 -9.52 3.46 -2.35
N MET A 84 -8.41 4.14 -2.71
CA MET A 84 -7.09 3.82 -2.17
C MET A 84 -6.88 4.38 -0.76
N GLU A 85 -7.61 5.43 -0.39
CA GLU A 85 -7.53 6.08 0.91
C GLU A 85 -7.87 5.13 2.06
N GLN A 86 -8.86 4.25 1.84
CA GLN A 86 -9.30 3.28 2.84
C GLN A 86 -8.19 2.26 3.16
N ALA A 87 -7.55 1.70 2.14
CA ALA A 87 -6.44 0.77 2.32
C ALA A 87 -5.22 1.47 2.96
N LEU A 88 -4.93 2.73 2.58
CA LEU A 88 -3.83 3.50 3.16
C LEU A 88 -4.02 3.76 4.65
N ARG A 89 -5.25 4.10 5.08
CA ARG A 89 -5.59 4.29 6.51
C ARG A 89 -5.47 3.01 7.32
N GLN A 90 -5.76 1.86 6.72
CA GLN A 90 -5.62 0.57 7.39
C GLN A 90 -4.15 0.20 7.63
N CYS A 91 -3.26 0.51 6.69
CA CYS A 91 -1.82 0.29 6.84
C CYS A 91 -1.16 1.35 7.74
N CYS A 92 -1.60 2.61 7.67
CA CYS A 92 -1.00 3.73 8.39
C CYS A 92 -2.07 4.57 9.11
N ARG A 93 -2.34 4.26 10.39
CA ARG A 93 -3.38 4.94 11.20
C ARG A 93 -3.17 6.45 11.41
N SER A 94 -1.95 6.96 11.22
CA SER A 94 -1.58 8.35 11.54
C SER A 94 -1.14 9.18 10.32
N ILE A 95 -1.33 8.67 9.10
CA ILE A 95 -0.90 9.41 7.90
C ILE A 95 -1.86 10.58 7.61
N ARG A 96 -1.31 11.76 7.30
CA ARG A 96 -2.10 12.91 6.82
C ARG A 96 -2.46 12.67 5.37
N ILE A 97 -3.73 12.82 5.02
CA ILE A 97 -4.23 12.62 3.65
C ILE A 97 -4.78 13.94 3.12
N GLY A 98 -4.13 14.49 2.09
CA GLY A 98 -4.64 15.61 1.31
C GLY A 98 -5.50 15.12 0.15
N LYS A 99 -6.46 15.94 -0.29
CA LYS A 99 -7.28 15.66 -1.47
C LYS A 99 -7.00 16.70 -2.54
N MET A 100 -6.80 16.25 -3.77
CA MET A 100 -6.63 17.09 -4.95
C MET A 100 -7.86 16.94 -5.85
N LEU A 101 -8.46 18.08 -6.21
CA LEU A 101 -9.64 18.21 -7.08
C LEU A 101 -9.23 18.50 -8.52
#